data_AF-A0A1E4XA38-F1
#
_entry.id   AF-A0A1E4XA38-F1
#
_cell.length_a   1.000
_cell.length_b   1.000
_cell.length_c   1.000
_cell.angle_alpha   90.00
_cell.angle_beta   90.00
_cell.angle_gamma   90.00
#
_symmetry.space_group_name_H-M   'P 1'
#
loop_
_entity.id
_entity.type
_entity.pdbx_description
1 polymer ?
#
loop_
_entity_poly.entity_id
_entity_poly.type
_entity_poly.pdbx_seq_one_letter_code
_entity_poly.pdbx_strand_id
1 'polypeptide(L)'
;MTKGVTTLTFHGGPNDGEVIEDVPGIRVFPLVSRPTGSGFAEVDGKVGVFTNAATLPTNWFTFKTAHYAKRGAEPDGPGVHYDFLEVVFVSRCRAVTQKNGLCKLIARPNQAL
;
A
#
# COMPACT_ATOMS: atom_id res chain seq x y z
N MET A 1 -26.22 5.85 4.86
CA MET A 1 -24.83 6.28 5.13
C MET A 1 -24.81 7.11 6.40
N THR A 2 -24.07 6.67 7.40
CA THR A 2 -23.81 7.43 8.63
C THR A 2 -23.10 8.74 8.26
N LYS A 3 -23.42 9.86 8.93
CA LYS A 3 -22.74 11.13 8.63
C LYS A 3 -21.22 10.95 8.79
N GLY A 4 -20.46 11.25 7.74
CA GLY A 4 -19.01 11.25 7.78
C GLY A 4 -18.31 9.93 7.37
N VAL A 5 -19.06 8.92 6.90
CA VAL A 5 -18.46 7.71 6.28
C VAL A 5 -18.84 7.60 4.80
N THR A 6 -18.06 6.84 4.05
CA THR A 6 -18.22 6.58 2.61
C THR A 6 -17.78 5.16 2.28
N THR A 7 -18.00 4.76 1.03
CA THR A 7 -17.57 3.47 0.48
C THR A 7 -16.45 3.71 -0.53
N LEU A 8 -15.41 2.87 -0.49
CA LEU A 8 -14.34 2.88 -1.49
C LEU A 8 -14.54 1.72 -2.45
N THR A 9 -14.46 1.97 -3.75
CA THR A 9 -14.50 0.92 -4.79
C THR A 9 -13.21 0.98 -5.62
N PHE A 10 -12.59 -0.17 -5.84
CA PHE A 10 -11.35 -0.30 -6.61
C PHE A 10 -11.63 -0.87 -8.00
N HIS A 11 -11.01 -0.26 -9.01
CA HIS A 11 -11.15 -0.64 -10.42
C HIS A 11 -9.80 -0.97 -11.03
N GLY A 12 -9.72 -2.10 -11.71
CA GLY A 12 -8.51 -2.64 -12.32
C GLY A 12 -7.49 -3.19 -11.31
N GLY A 13 -6.46 -3.85 -11.85
CA GLY A 13 -5.37 -4.38 -11.05
C GLY A 13 -5.77 -5.52 -10.09
N PRO A 14 -4.94 -5.80 -9.07
CA PRO A 14 -5.13 -6.95 -8.18
C PRO A 14 -6.35 -6.88 -7.24
N ASN A 15 -6.96 -5.71 -7.06
CA ASN A 15 -8.11 -5.49 -6.18
C ASN A 15 -9.36 -5.06 -6.96
N ASP A 16 -9.43 -5.38 -8.25
CA ASP A 16 -10.57 -5.02 -9.08
C ASP A 16 -11.90 -5.54 -8.50
N GLY A 17 -12.90 -4.66 -8.45
CA GLY A 17 -14.22 -4.95 -7.90
C GLY A 17 -14.29 -4.99 -6.37
N GLU A 18 -13.18 -4.73 -5.66
CA GLU A 18 -13.20 -4.71 -4.20
C GLU A 18 -13.90 -3.46 -3.67
N VAL A 19 -14.77 -3.66 -2.67
CA VAL A 19 -15.57 -2.62 -2.03
C VAL A 19 -15.24 -2.60 -0.54
N ILE A 20 -14.86 -1.42 -0.02
CA ILE A 20 -14.61 -1.19 1.41
C ILE A 20 -15.67 -0.23 1.93
N GLU A 21 -16.54 -0.72 2.81
CA GLU A 21 -17.63 0.05 3.41
C GLU A 21 -17.18 0.78 4.69
N ASP A 22 -18.02 1.70 5.18
CA ASP A 22 -17.84 2.42 6.46
C ASP A 22 -16.50 3.14 6.64
N VAL A 23 -15.91 3.63 5.55
CA VAL A 23 -14.65 4.38 5.59
C VAL A 23 -14.90 5.82 6.03
N PRO A 24 -14.26 6.32 7.10
CA PRO A 24 -14.37 7.72 7.48
C PRO A 24 -13.91 8.63 6.33
N GLY A 25 -14.68 9.67 6.00
CA GLY A 25 -14.37 10.59 4.89
C GLY A 25 -13.00 11.27 5.01
N ILE A 26 -12.51 11.46 6.25
CA ILE A 26 -11.15 11.98 6.53
C ILE A 26 -10.01 11.01 6.14
N ARG A 27 -10.32 9.75 5.84
CA ARG A 27 -9.38 8.71 5.40
C ARG A 27 -9.43 8.47 3.89
N VAL A 28 -10.12 9.34 3.14
CA VAL A 28 -10.12 9.33 1.67
C VAL A 28 -8.92 10.14 1.18
N PHE A 29 -7.96 9.47 0.55
CA PHE A 29 -6.72 10.10 0.05
C PHE A 29 -6.68 10.13 -1.49
N PRO A 30 -6.01 11.09 -2.14
CA PRO A 30 -5.90 11.11 -3.60
C PRO A 30 -5.18 9.89 -4.19
N LEU A 31 -4.26 9.30 -3.42
CA LEU A 31 -3.50 8.10 -3.78
C LEU A 31 -3.54 7.12 -2.62
N VAL A 32 -3.70 5.84 -2.93
CA VAL A 32 -3.65 4.76 -1.94
C VAL A 32 -2.79 3.61 -2.46
N SER A 33 -2.00 3.04 -1.55
CA SER A 33 -1.18 1.87 -1.83
C SER A 33 -1.76 0.67 -1.08
N ARG A 34 -1.98 -0.44 -1.79
CA ARG A 34 -2.53 -1.67 -1.22
C ARG A 34 -1.55 -2.82 -1.41
N PRO A 35 -1.06 -3.44 -0.33
CA PRO A 35 -0.16 -4.58 -0.45
C PRO A 35 -0.85 -5.72 -1.21
N THR A 36 -0.18 -6.30 -2.21
CA THR A 36 -0.77 -7.34 -3.08
C THR A 36 -0.44 -8.75 -2.60
N GLY A 37 -0.02 -8.92 -1.35
CA GLY A 37 0.15 -10.24 -0.75
C GLY A 37 1.42 -11.00 -1.12
N SER A 38 2.51 -10.34 -1.49
CA SER A 38 3.81 -11.03 -1.46
C SER A 38 5.01 -10.10 -1.29
N GLY A 39 6.02 -10.60 -0.60
CA GLY A 39 7.31 -9.94 -0.43
C GLY A 39 8.37 -10.87 0.12
N PHE A 40 9.54 -10.31 0.36
CA PHE A 40 10.69 -10.98 0.94
C PHE A 40 10.95 -10.46 2.35
N ALA A 41 11.25 -11.37 3.28
CA ALA A 41 11.63 -11.07 4.65
C ALA A 41 12.83 -11.94 5.06
N GLU A 42 13.66 -11.47 5.98
CA GLU A 42 14.77 -12.29 6.52
C GLU A 42 14.31 -13.07 7.75
N VAL A 43 14.30 -14.39 7.65
CA VAL A 43 13.97 -15.31 8.75
C VAL A 43 15.22 -16.13 9.04
N ASP A 44 15.72 -16.05 10.27
CA ASP A 44 16.89 -16.81 10.74
C ASP A 44 18.14 -16.66 9.83
N GLY A 45 18.41 -15.44 9.37
CA GLY A 45 19.55 -15.14 8.48
C GLY A 45 19.39 -15.60 7.03
N LYS A 46 18.20 -16.07 6.63
CA LYS A 46 17.87 -16.46 5.26
C LYS A 46 16.74 -15.60 4.70
N VAL A 47 16.77 -15.35 3.39
CA VAL A 47 15.67 -14.66 2.71
C VAL A 47 14.53 -15.66 2.47
N GLY A 48 13.37 -15.38 3.04
CA GLY A 48 12.12 -16.11 2.83
C GLY A 48 11.06 -15.26 2.12
N VAL A 49 10.06 -15.90 1.54
CA VAL A 49 8.88 -15.24 0.94
C VAL A 49 7.75 -15.21 1.96
N PHE A 50 7.08 -14.07 2.12
CA PHE A 50 5.81 -13.98 2.85
C PHE A 50 4.69 -13.66 1.87
N THR A 51 3.49 -14.20 2.11
CA THR A 51 2.33 -14.08 1.21
C THR A 51 1.09 -13.40 1.83
N ASN A 52 1.20 -12.91 3.07
CA ASN A 52 0.05 -12.30 3.74
C ASN A 52 -0.07 -10.81 3.38
N ALA A 53 -1.11 -10.45 2.63
CA ALA A 53 -1.39 -9.09 2.13
C ALA A 53 -1.74 -8.08 3.23
N ALA A 54 -2.26 -8.54 4.37
CA ALA A 54 -2.77 -7.64 5.40
C ALA A 54 -1.68 -7.13 6.35
N THR A 55 -0.59 -7.88 6.52
CA THR A 55 0.42 -7.58 7.56
C THR A 55 1.83 -7.73 7.02
N LEU A 56 2.54 -6.61 6.96
CA LEU A 56 3.97 -6.57 6.65
C LEU A 56 4.81 -7.08 7.85
N PRO A 57 5.60 -8.15 7.69
CA PRO A 57 6.48 -8.65 8.75
C PRO A 57 7.53 -7.59 9.15
N THR A 58 7.88 -7.46 10.43
CA THR A 58 8.85 -6.44 10.93
C THR A 58 10.23 -6.51 10.24
N ASN A 59 10.58 -7.67 9.72
CA ASN A 59 11.81 -8.04 9.01
C ASN A 59 11.66 -8.05 7.47
N TRP A 60 10.65 -7.37 6.91
CA TRP A 60 10.49 -7.23 5.46
C TRP A 60 11.70 -6.52 4.82
N PHE A 61 12.03 -6.91 3.58
CA PHE A 61 13.08 -6.32 2.74
C PHE A 61 12.52 -5.67 1.48
N THR A 62 11.58 -6.35 0.84
CA THR A 62 10.89 -5.82 -0.35
C THR A 62 9.50 -6.42 -0.40
N PHE A 63 8.49 -5.64 -0.80
CA PHE A 63 7.13 -6.14 -0.99
C PHE A 63 6.48 -5.53 -2.22
N LYS A 64 5.48 -6.22 -2.76
CA LYS A 64 4.69 -5.79 -3.90
C LYS A 64 3.45 -5.04 -3.41
N THR A 65 3.17 -3.88 -3.99
CA THR A 65 1.99 -3.06 -3.65
C THR A 65 1.37 -2.48 -4.92
N ALA A 66 0.05 -2.43 -4.95
CA ALA A 66 -0.71 -1.81 -6.03
C ALA A 66 -1.03 -0.37 -5.66
N HIS A 67 -0.77 0.55 -6.58
CA HIS A 67 -1.10 1.96 -6.44
C HIS A 67 -2.40 2.26 -7.16
N TYR A 68 -3.26 3.02 -6.50
CA TYR A 68 -4.50 3.50 -7.07
C TYR A 68 -4.64 5.00 -6.89
N ALA A 69 -5.18 5.68 -7.89
CA ALA A 69 -5.57 7.08 -7.82
C ALA A 69 -7.06 7.22 -7.63
N LYS A 70 -7.45 8.17 -6.79
CA LYS A 70 -8.86 8.56 -6.65
C LYS A 70 -9.34 9.04 -8.03
N ARG A 71 -10.37 8.38 -8.55
CA ARG A 71 -11.09 8.82 -9.74
C ARG A 71 -11.69 10.20 -9.47
N GLY A 72 -11.76 11.04 -10.50
CA GLY A 72 -12.39 12.36 -10.42
C GLY A 72 -13.86 12.31 -9.98
N ALA A 73 -14.54 13.46 -9.97
CA ALA A 73 -15.97 13.48 -9.66
C ALA A 73 -16.73 12.56 -10.63
N GLU A 74 -17.29 11.47 -10.10
CA GLU A 74 -18.15 10.54 -10.83
C GLU A 74 -19.54 11.17 -11.00
N PRO A 75 -20.13 11.12 -12.21
CA PRO A 75 -21.52 11.50 -12.41
C PRO A 75 -22.49 10.51 -11.74
N ASP A 76 -22.11 9.23 -11.66
CA ASP A 76 -23.03 8.11 -11.44
C ASP A 76 -22.64 7.24 -10.24
N GLY A 77 -22.82 7.76 -9.02
CA GLY A 77 -22.93 6.90 -7.83
C GLY A 77 -22.41 7.49 -6.53
N PRO A 78 -22.98 7.08 -5.37
CA PRO A 78 -22.46 7.44 -4.07
C PRO A 78 -21.17 6.66 -3.75
N GLY A 79 -20.13 7.35 -3.29
CA GLY A 79 -18.89 6.71 -2.86
C GLY A 79 -17.64 7.37 -3.43
N VAL A 80 -16.51 6.70 -3.26
CA VAL A 80 -15.21 7.10 -3.82
C VAL A 80 -14.65 5.94 -4.64
N HIS A 81 -14.32 6.22 -5.89
CA HIS A 81 -13.75 5.23 -6.79
C HIS A 81 -12.23 5.45 -6.92
N TYR A 82 -11.51 4.35 -7.05
CA TYR A 82 -10.06 4.32 -7.21
C TYR A 82 -9.70 3.54 -8.47
N ASP A 83 -8.89 4.12 -9.33
CA ASP A 83 -8.37 3.51 -10.55
C ASP A 83 -6.96 3.00 -10.34
N PHE A 84 -6.73 1.76 -10.77
CA PHE A 84 -5.43 1.14 -10.75
C PHE A 84 -4.45 1.91 -11.64
N LEU A 85 -3.30 2.25 -11.06
CA LEU A 85 -2.20 2.88 -11.78
C LEU A 85 -1.16 1.84 -12.19
N GLU A 86 -0.61 1.15 -11.20
CA GLU A 86 0.53 0.27 -11.38
C GLU A 86 0.73 -0.64 -10.18
N VAL A 87 1.55 -1.67 -10.37
CA VAL A 87 2.15 -2.41 -9.26
C VAL A 87 3.61 -2.03 -9.14
N VAL A 88 4.01 -1.60 -7.94
CA VAL A 88 5.39 -1.28 -7.62
C VAL A 88 5.97 -2.24 -6.59
N PHE A 89 7.30 -2.38 -6.64
CA PHE A 89 8.09 -2.99 -5.59
C PHE A 89 8.59 -1.92 -4.63
N VAL A 90 8.28 -2.09 -3.35
CA VAL A 90 8.74 -1.23 -2.28
C VAL A 90 9.88 -1.93 -1.58
N SER A 91 11.08 -1.37 -1.67
CA SER A 91 12.25 -1.86 -0.94
C SER A 91 12.46 -1.11 0.37
N ARG A 92 13.03 -1.79 1.36
CA ARG A 92 13.39 -1.22 2.65
C ARG A 92 14.69 -0.44 2.54
N CYS A 93 14.80 0.64 3.31
CA CYS A 93 16.03 1.40 3.44
C CYS A 93 17.17 0.52 3.97
N ARG A 94 18.33 0.57 3.30
CA ARG A 94 19.52 -0.21 3.65
C ARG A 94 20.43 0.47 4.68
N ALA A 95 20.09 1.68 5.13
CA ALA A 95 20.91 2.40 6.10
C ALA A 95 20.94 1.69 7.46
N VAL A 96 22.11 1.66 8.09
CA VAL A 96 22.29 1.24 9.49
C VAL A 96 22.03 2.44 10.38
N THR A 97 21.14 2.28 11.34
CA THR A 97 20.79 3.33 12.32
C THR A 97 21.92 3.51 13.33
N GLN A 98 21.96 4.66 14.01
CA GLN A 98 22.92 4.93 15.10
C GLN A 98 22.88 3.90 16.25
N LYS A 99 21.78 3.14 16.37
CA LYS A 99 21.63 2.03 17.32
C LYS A 99 22.04 0.67 16.74
N ASN A 100 22.79 0.65 15.64
CA ASN A 100 23.29 -0.53 14.94
C ASN A 100 22.19 -1.48 14.41
N GLY A 101 20.96 -0.98 14.21
CA GLY A 101 19.85 -1.74 13.60
C GLY A 101 19.52 -1.26 12.19
N LEU A 102 18.81 -2.08 11.40
CA LEU A 102 18.38 -1.70 10.04
C LEU A 102 17.25 -0.67 10.06
N CYS A 103 17.36 0.35 9.19
CA CYS A 103 16.32 1.35 8.99
C CYS A 103 14.97 0.69 8.66
N LYS A 104 13.87 1.15 9.27
CA LYS A 104 12.51 0.60 9.07
C LYS A 104 11.71 1.35 8.00
N LEU A 105 12.29 2.36 7.37
CA LEU A 105 11.63 3.19 6.37
C LEU A 105 11.73 2.56 4.97
N ILE A 106 10.84 3.00 4.08
CA ILE A 106 10.93 2.72 2.65
C ILE A 106 12.20 3.38 2.10
N ALA A 107 12.91 2.67 1.21
CA ALA A 107 14.04 3.23 0.48
C ALA A 107 13.54 4.37 -0.41
N ARG A 108 14.15 5.55 -0.25
CA ARG A 108 13.96 6.65 -1.20
C ARG A 108 15.14 6.59 -2.17
N PRO A 109 14.92 6.74 -3.48
CA PRO A 109 16.03 7.01 -4.39
C PRO A 109 16.76 8.25 -3.87
N ASN A 110 18.09 8.24 -3.94
CA ASN A 110 18.88 9.43 -3.61
C ASN A 110 18.31 10.58 -4.45
N GLN A 111 17.63 11.52 -3.81
CA GLN A 111 17.40 12.81 -4.44
C GLN A 111 18.81 13.36 -4.65
N ALA A 112 19.23 13.44 -5.91
CA ALA A 112 20.50 14.07 -6.24
C ALA A 112 20.54 15.43 -5.54
N LEU A 113 21.56 15.62 -4.70
CA LEU A 113 21.87 16.89 -4.05
C LEU A 113 22.19 17.95 -5.10
#